data_AF-A0A920NQ84-F1
#
_entry.id   AF-A0A920NQ84-F1
#
_cell.length_a   1.000
_cell.length_b   1.000
_cell.length_c   1.000
_cell.angle_alpha   90.00
_cell.angle_beta   90.00
_cell.angle_gamma   90.00
#
_symmetry.space_group_name_H-M   'P 1'
#
loop_
_entity.id
_entity.type
_entity.pdbx_description
1 polymer ?
#
loop_
_entity_poly.entity_id
_entity_poly.type
_entity_poly.pdbx_seq_one_letter_code
_entity_poly.pdbx_strand_id
1 'polypeptide(L)'
;MEPDPSDYAAHYDYYKGTAPWSEPEIRAVRDLALENDDYVFSIAWHSSRSGNLSEKVYNSWRWEGDKKTPDNTSIKGIGDQVAELILKENSTDTYQSLYGQSRNGKAHDWFYQATGCFQYLIECGTSNLQPDSALIDDTIDRMMPAMLFLMDRTIGYNSDASQITGIITDGSTGLPLEDATIIIDELHSGVQKPRKSDEFGRYRRILEPGTYSVRYEKIWLFSL
;
A
#
# COMPACT_ATOMS: atom_id res chain seq x y z
N MET A 1 10.64 -24.23 -0.64
CA MET A 1 11.98 -24.62 -1.13
C MET A 1 12.80 -23.37 -1.17
N GLU A 2 13.90 -23.33 -0.42
CA GLU A 2 14.94 -22.33 -0.67
C GLU A 2 15.48 -22.56 -2.10
N PRO A 3 15.60 -21.53 -2.95
CA PRO A 3 16.18 -21.69 -4.27
C PRO A 3 17.65 -22.13 -4.15
N ASP A 4 18.09 -22.99 -5.06
CA ASP A 4 19.48 -23.44 -5.13
C ASP A 4 20.38 -22.22 -5.40
N PRO A 5 21.31 -21.88 -4.49
CA PRO A 5 22.16 -20.70 -4.61
C PRO A 5 23.18 -20.81 -5.76
N SER A 6 23.26 -21.94 -6.46
CA SER A 6 24.10 -22.13 -7.66
C SER A 6 23.37 -21.88 -8.99
N ASP A 7 22.06 -21.63 -8.97
CA ASP A 7 21.28 -21.30 -10.17
C ASP A 7 21.49 -19.84 -10.59
N TYR A 8 21.73 -19.60 -11.88
CA TYR A 8 21.88 -18.27 -12.46
C TYR A 8 20.69 -17.35 -12.13
N ALA A 9 19.48 -17.92 -12.06
CA ALA A 9 18.27 -17.20 -11.65
C ALA A 9 18.31 -16.76 -10.16
N ALA A 10 18.93 -17.54 -9.27
CA ALA A 10 19.03 -17.22 -7.85
C ALA A 10 19.96 -16.02 -7.57
N HIS A 11 20.99 -15.81 -8.41
CA HIS A 11 21.97 -14.75 -8.20
C HIS A 11 21.50 -13.35 -8.63
N TYR A 12 20.65 -13.23 -9.64
CA TYR A 12 20.25 -11.92 -10.18
C TYR A 12 18.75 -11.61 -10.05
N ASP A 13 17.85 -12.58 -10.27
CA ASP A 13 16.40 -12.31 -10.23
C ASP A 13 15.87 -12.08 -8.80
N TYR A 14 16.63 -12.52 -7.79
CA TYR A 14 16.22 -12.46 -6.38
C TYR A 14 17.20 -11.72 -5.47
N TYR A 15 18.22 -11.06 -6.03
CA TYR A 15 19.14 -10.23 -5.24
C TYR A 15 18.40 -9.03 -4.63
N LYS A 16 18.61 -8.78 -3.33
CA LYS A 16 17.90 -7.75 -2.55
C LYS A 16 18.81 -6.65 -2.00
N GLY A 17 20.07 -6.63 -2.42
CA GLY A 17 21.09 -5.79 -1.81
C GLY A 17 21.91 -6.50 -0.72
N THR A 18 23.00 -5.86 -0.31
CA THR A 18 23.92 -6.36 0.73
C THR A 18 23.42 -6.08 2.15
N ALA A 19 22.52 -5.10 2.32
CA ALA A 19 21.91 -4.72 3.58
C ALA A 19 20.61 -3.95 3.30
N PRO A 20 19.72 -3.75 4.30
CA PRO A 20 18.58 -2.86 4.14
C PRO A 20 19.03 -1.50 3.60
N TRP A 21 18.39 -1.03 2.53
CA TRP A 21 18.66 0.27 1.90
C TRP A 21 20.05 0.39 1.23
N SER A 22 20.70 -0.72 0.86
CA SER A 22 21.99 -0.67 0.14
C SER A 22 21.83 -0.13 -1.29
N GLU A 23 20.75 -0.49 -1.98
CA GLU A 23 20.52 -0.12 -3.37
C GLU A 23 19.98 1.31 -3.50
N PRO A 24 20.51 2.14 -4.42
CA PRO A 24 20.11 3.54 -4.57
C PRO A 24 18.64 3.70 -4.96
N GLU A 25 18.09 2.81 -5.77
CA GLU A 25 16.68 2.83 -6.21
C GLU A 25 15.74 2.60 -5.02
N ILE A 26 16.10 1.66 -4.14
CA ILE A 26 15.33 1.36 -2.94
C ILE A 26 15.36 2.53 -1.96
N ARG A 27 16.49 3.26 -1.86
CA ARG A 27 16.56 4.51 -1.10
C ARG A 27 15.69 5.60 -1.71
N ALA A 28 15.70 5.76 -3.03
CA ALA A 28 14.89 6.76 -3.70
C ALA A 28 13.39 6.54 -3.46
N VAL A 29 12.90 5.30 -3.57
CA VAL A 29 11.49 4.97 -3.28
C VAL A 29 11.15 5.19 -1.81
N ARG A 30 12.06 4.82 -0.90
CA ARG A 30 11.91 5.06 0.54
C ARG A 30 11.77 6.56 0.81
N ASP A 31 12.70 7.35 0.29
CA ASP A 31 12.77 8.79 0.55
C ASP A 31 11.54 9.48 -0.03
N LEU A 32 11.11 9.12 -1.25
CA LEU A 32 9.85 9.60 -1.84
C LEU A 32 8.64 9.32 -0.93
N ALA A 33 8.55 8.11 -0.39
CA ALA A 33 7.43 7.72 0.49
C ALA A 33 7.47 8.38 1.87
N LEU A 34 8.65 8.76 2.36
CA LEU A 34 8.81 9.44 3.65
C LEU A 34 8.69 10.97 3.54
N GLU A 35 9.10 11.54 2.42
CA GLU A 35 8.92 12.96 2.10
C GLU A 35 7.45 13.30 1.82
N ASN A 36 6.67 12.31 1.38
CA ASN A 36 5.24 12.42 1.08
C ASN A 36 4.48 11.35 1.89
N ASP A 37 4.46 11.50 3.21
CA ASP A 37 3.85 10.53 4.13
C ASP A 37 2.30 10.58 4.13
N ASP A 38 1.70 11.40 3.28
CA ASP A 38 0.26 11.57 3.09
C ASP A 38 -0.32 10.64 1.99
N TYR A 39 0.51 9.82 1.33
CA TYR A 39 0.02 8.82 0.37
C TYR A 39 -0.95 7.82 1.04
N VAL A 40 -2.20 7.83 0.57
CA VAL A 40 -3.26 6.94 1.09
C VAL A 40 -3.18 5.55 0.47
N PHE A 41 -3.05 5.48 -0.86
CA PHE A 41 -2.93 4.24 -1.62
C PHE A 41 -1.72 4.31 -2.56
N SER A 42 -1.20 3.14 -2.92
CA SER A 42 -0.12 2.98 -3.90
C SER A 42 -0.30 1.68 -4.67
N ILE A 43 0.14 1.65 -5.93
CA ILE A 43 0.25 0.41 -6.70
C ILE A 43 1.72 0.20 -7.08
N ALA A 44 2.24 -0.99 -6.80
CA ALA A 44 3.50 -1.49 -7.34
C ALA A 44 3.19 -2.49 -8.47
N TRP A 45 3.36 -2.06 -9.72
CA TRP A 45 3.14 -2.91 -10.88
C TRP A 45 4.26 -3.94 -11.02
N HIS A 46 3.87 -5.19 -11.15
CA HIS A 46 4.74 -6.34 -11.39
C HIS A 46 4.25 -7.10 -12.61
N SER A 47 5.13 -7.84 -13.28
CA SER A 47 4.73 -8.79 -14.32
C SER A 47 5.46 -10.11 -14.13
N SER A 48 4.71 -11.20 -14.16
CA SER A 48 5.25 -12.53 -13.89
C SER A 48 5.79 -13.17 -15.16
N ARG A 49 7.12 -13.18 -15.31
CA ARG A 49 7.82 -13.88 -16.41
C ARG A 49 7.31 -15.30 -16.66
N SER A 50 7.04 -16.04 -15.58
CA SER A 50 6.60 -17.43 -15.64
C SER A 50 5.09 -17.62 -15.84
N GLY A 51 4.29 -16.56 -15.74
CA GLY A 51 2.83 -16.63 -15.65
C GLY A 51 2.27 -17.15 -14.32
N ASN A 52 3.05 -17.84 -13.49
CA ASN A 52 2.55 -18.48 -12.26
C ASN A 52 2.00 -17.50 -11.21
N LEU A 53 2.48 -16.26 -11.22
CA LEU A 53 2.04 -15.21 -10.30
C LEU A 53 1.15 -14.17 -10.99
N SER A 54 0.93 -14.29 -12.30
CA SER A 54 0.11 -13.37 -13.08
C SER A 54 -1.33 -13.27 -12.57
N GLU A 55 -1.96 -12.13 -12.84
CA GLU A 55 -3.36 -11.86 -12.59
C GLU A 55 -3.74 -11.95 -11.10
N LYS A 56 -2.83 -11.42 -10.25
CA LYS A 56 -2.95 -11.43 -8.79
C LYS A 56 -2.72 -10.03 -8.21
N VAL A 57 -3.46 -9.74 -7.15
CA VAL A 57 -3.31 -8.53 -6.34
C VAL A 57 -2.84 -8.96 -4.94
N TYR A 58 -1.66 -8.53 -4.53
CA TYR A 58 -1.10 -8.82 -3.22
C TYR A 58 -1.22 -7.61 -2.30
N ASN A 59 -1.67 -7.86 -1.07
CA ASN A 59 -1.82 -6.87 -0.02
C ASN A 59 -1.06 -7.24 1.27
N SER A 60 -0.84 -6.25 2.12
CA SER A 60 -0.17 -6.37 3.42
C SER A 60 -1.15 -6.82 4.51
N TRP A 61 -0.81 -7.71 5.41
CA TRP A 61 -0.09 -8.96 5.26
C TRP A 61 -0.89 -9.98 6.07
N ARG A 62 -0.64 -11.26 5.83
CA ARG A 62 -1.08 -12.34 6.71
C ARG A 62 0.05 -13.34 6.82
N TRP A 63 0.97 -13.06 7.74
CA TRP A 63 2.14 -13.91 7.97
C TRP A 63 1.78 -15.15 8.81
N GLU A 64 2.76 -16.05 8.94
CA GLU A 64 2.64 -17.26 9.75
C GLU A 64 2.12 -16.99 11.17
N GLY A 65 1.20 -17.85 11.62
CA GLY A 65 0.51 -17.70 12.90
C GLY A 65 -0.66 -16.72 12.86
N ASP A 66 -1.25 -16.49 11.68
CA ASP A 66 -2.38 -15.56 11.46
C ASP A 66 -2.05 -14.11 11.86
N LYS A 67 -0.78 -13.72 11.77
CA LYS A 67 -0.33 -12.37 12.10
C LYS A 67 -0.77 -11.41 11.00
N LYS A 68 -1.79 -10.63 11.30
CA LYS A 68 -2.42 -9.67 10.38
C LYS A 68 -2.01 -8.25 10.73
N THR A 69 -2.18 -7.34 9.76
CA THR A 69 -2.13 -5.91 10.01
C THR A 69 -3.28 -5.48 10.93
N PRO A 70 -3.13 -4.42 11.74
CA PRO A 70 -4.25 -3.86 12.48
C PRO A 70 -5.40 -3.41 11.57
N ASP A 71 -5.08 -2.84 10.40
CA ASP A 71 -6.06 -2.42 9.38
C ASP A 71 -6.46 -3.56 8.41
N ASN A 72 -6.33 -4.83 8.82
CA ASN A 72 -6.49 -5.99 7.93
C ASN A 72 -7.81 -6.01 7.17
N THR A 73 -8.92 -5.68 7.84
CA THR A 73 -10.25 -5.70 7.21
C THR A 73 -10.28 -4.74 6.02
N SER A 74 -9.83 -3.50 6.19
CA SER A 74 -9.80 -2.52 5.11
C SER A 74 -8.78 -2.86 4.03
N ILE A 75 -7.55 -3.23 4.40
CA ILE A 75 -6.51 -3.57 3.42
C ILE A 75 -6.94 -4.77 2.55
N LYS A 76 -7.47 -5.82 3.17
CA LYS A 76 -7.95 -6.98 2.42
C LYS A 76 -9.19 -6.66 1.61
N GLY A 77 -10.18 -6.00 2.20
CA GLY A 77 -11.45 -5.71 1.54
C GLY A 77 -11.28 -4.78 0.33
N ILE A 78 -10.38 -3.80 0.41
CA ILE A 78 -10.03 -2.94 -0.72
C ILE A 78 -9.21 -3.73 -1.75
N GLY A 79 -8.29 -4.59 -1.33
CA GLY A 79 -7.57 -5.49 -2.25
C GLY A 79 -8.49 -6.45 -3.02
N ASP A 80 -9.58 -6.91 -2.40
CA ASP A 80 -10.61 -7.72 -3.04
C ASP A 80 -11.36 -6.95 -4.12
N GLN A 81 -11.80 -5.73 -3.80
CA GLN A 81 -12.46 -4.85 -4.77
C GLN A 81 -11.53 -4.48 -5.94
N VAL A 82 -10.25 -4.18 -5.65
CA VAL A 82 -9.24 -3.93 -6.68
C VAL A 82 -9.10 -5.13 -7.62
N ALA A 83 -9.05 -6.35 -7.08
CA ALA A 83 -8.92 -7.55 -7.89
C ALA A 83 -10.20 -7.84 -8.72
N GLU A 84 -11.39 -7.63 -8.15
CA GLU A 84 -12.68 -7.78 -8.83
C GLU A 84 -12.88 -6.78 -9.98
N LEU A 85 -12.23 -5.63 -9.94
CA LEU A 85 -12.33 -4.62 -10.99
C LEU A 85 -11.41 -4.88 -12.19
N ILE A 86 -10.49 -5.85 -12.11
CA ILE A 86 -9.53 -6.13 -13.18
C ILE A 86 -9.87 -7.46 -13.83
N LEU A 87 -10.24 -7.41 -15.12
CA LEU A 87 -10.49 -8.61 -15.92
C LEU A 87 -9.18 -9.30 -16.31
N LYS A 88 -9.21 -10.62 -16.31
CA LYS A 88 -8.14 -11.45 -16.87
C LYS A 88 -8.05 -11.28 -18.38
N GLU A 89 -6.84 -11.46 -18.92
CA GLU A 89 -6.54 -11.22 -20.33
C GLU A 89 -7.31 -12.16 -21.26
N ASN A 90 -7.43 -13.44 -20.87
CA ASN A 90 -7.99 -14.50 -21.70
C ASN A 90 -9.21 -15.19 -21.03
N SER A 91 -9.92 -14.48 -20.17
CA SER A 91 -11.05 -15.00 -19.41
C SER A 91 -12.05 -13.88 -19.06
N THR A 92 -13.29 -14.25 -18.78
CA THR A 92 -14.30 -13.36 -18.18
C THR A 92 -14.18 -13.25 -16.65
N ASP A 93 -13.26 -14.01 -16.05
CA ASP A 93 -12.95 -13.94 -14.62
C ASP A 93 -12.11 -12.70 -14.30
N THR A 94 -12.05 -12.38 -13.01
CA THR A 94 -11.28 -11.27 -12.46
C THR A 94 -10.00 -11.74 -11.79
N TYR A 95 -9.13 -10.79 -11.44
CA TYR A 95 -7.87 -11.08 -10.75
C TYR A 95 -8.11 -11.73 -9.38
N GLN A 96 -7.10 -12.43 -8.88
CA GLN A 96 -7.16 -13.04 -7.54
C GLN A 96 -6.51 -12.14 -6.49
N SER A 97 -7.24 -11.80 -5.43
CA SER A 97 -6.69 -11.09 -4.26
C SER A 97 -6.06 -12.05 -3.25
N LEU A 98 -4.83 -11.74 -2.83
CA LEU A 98 -4.01 -12.56 -1.95
C LEU A 98 -3.29 -11.73 -0.89
N TYR A 99 -3.05 -12.35 0.26
CA TYR A 99 -2.19 -11.77 1.29
C TYR A 99 -0.70 -11.99 0.96
N GLY A 100 0.14 -11.03 1.34
CA GLY A 100 1.56 -11.26 1.54
C GLY A 100 1.79 -12.18 2.74
N GLN A 101 2.38 -13.36 2.51
CA GLN A 101 2.51 -14.40 3.53
C GLN A 101 3.90 -14.49 4.19
N SER A 102 4.91 -13.79 3.67
CA SER A 102 6.30 -13.88 4.13
C SER A 102 6.88 -12.52 4.54
N ARG A 103 7.62 -12.52 5.65
CA ARG A 103 8.29 -11.34 6.20
C ARG A 103 9.71 -11.19 5.64
N ASN A 104 9.81 -10.93 4.34
CA ASN A 104 11.09 -10.96 3.60
C ASN A 104 11.42 -9.65 2.86
N GLY A 105 10.97 -8.52 3.39
CA GLY A 105 11.28 -7.17 2.89
C GLY A 105 10.37 -6.70 1.74
N LYS A 106 9.10 -7.09 1.74
CA LYS A 106 8.15 -6.66 0.70
C LYS A 106 7.84 -5.17 0.82
N ALA A 107 7.80 -4.47 -0.31
CA ALA A 107 7.51 -3.04 -0.36
C ALA A 107 6.15 -2.72 0.27
N HIS A 108 5.09 -3.47 -0.07
CA HIS A 108 3.76 -3.22 0.48
C HIS A 108 3.69 -3.35 2.01
N ASP A 109 4.43 -4.29 2.59
CA ASP A 109 4.53 -4.43 4.05
C ASP A 109 5.23 -3.22 4.65
N TRP A 110 6.32 -2.75 4.02
CA TRP A 110 7.06 -1.59 4.49
C TRP A 110 6.28 -0.28 4.35
N PHE A 111 5.62 -0.04 3.21
CA PHE A 111 4.78 1.15 2.98
C PHE A 111 3.69 1.24 4.06
N TYR A 112 2.96 0.15 4.29
CA TYR A 112 1.96 0.15 5.35
C TYR A 112 2.62 0.36 6.72
N GLN A 113 3.69 -0.35 7.07
CA GLN A 113 4.31 -0.21 8.40
C GLN A 113 4.86 1.21 8.64
N ALA A 114 5.55 1.77 7.66
CA ALA A 114 6.31 3.02 7.78
C ALA A 114 5.46 4.27 7.60
N THR A 115 4.54 4.30 6.63
CA THR A 115 3.79 5.51 6.27
C THR A 115 2.31 5.35 6.53
N GLY A 116 1.77 4.14 6.38
CA GLY A 116 0.34 3.86 6.51
C GLY A 116 -0.38 3.83 5.19
N CYS A 117 0.34 4.09 4.11
CA CYS A 117 -0.10 3.87 2.75
C CYS A 117 -0.46 2.40 2.54
N PHE A 118 -1.64 2.15 1.99
CA PHE A 118 -2.04 0.82 1.56
C PHE A 118 -1.52 0.60 0.15
N GLN A 119 -0.36 -0.05 0.05
CA GLN A 119 0.23 -0.40 -1.24
C GLN A 119 -0.24 -1.79 -1.69
N TYR A 120 -0.68 -1.89 -2.94
CA TYR A 120 -1.02 -3.16 -3.60
C TYR A 120 0.05 -3.50 -4.63
N LEU A 121 0.56 -4.72 -4.58
CA LEU A 121 1.39 -5.26 -5.67
C LEU A 121 0.46 -5.96 -6.66
N ILE A 122 0.44 -5.51 -7.91
CA ILE A 122 -0.43 -6.09 -8.93
C ILE A 122 0.42 -6.74 -10.02
N GLU A 123 0.28 -8.05 -10.16
CA GLU A 123 0.93 -8.87 -11.19
C GLU A 123 0.13 -8.77 -12.50
N CYS A 124 0.47 -7.79 -13.34
CA CYS A 124 -0.17 -7.49 -14.60
C CYS A 124 0.10 -8.52 -15.70
N GLY A 125 -0.89 -8.65 -16.59
CA GLY A 125 -0.78 -9.48 -17.80
C GLY A 125 -0.62 -10.96 -17.48
N THR A 126 -0.13 -11.71 -18.48
CA THR A 126 0.14 -13.14 -18.38
C THR A 126 1.65 -13.40 -18.51
N SER A 127 2.09 -14.56 -19.00
CA SER A 127 3.50 -14.84 -19.29
C SER A 127 3.96 -14.17 -20.59
N ASN A 128 3.66 -12.88 -20.76
CA ASN A 128 3.81 -12.11 -22.00
C ASN A 128 4.60 -10.81 -21.76
N LEU A 129 5.80 -10.92 -21.15
CA LEU A 129 6.66 -9.76 -20.93
C LEU A 129 6.93 -9.00 -22.23
N GLN A 130 6.73 -7.67 -22.18
CA GLN A 130 6.92 -6.76 -23.31
C GLN A 130 6.10 -7.18 -24.56
N PRO A 131 4.75 -7.26 -24.45
CA PRO A 131 3.93 -7.66 -25.56
C PRO A 131 3.83 -6.53 -26.61
N ASP A 132 3.13 -6.79 -27.71
CA ASP A 132 2.87 -5.75 -28.71
C ASP A 132 1.97 -4.62 -28.15
N SER A 133 1.94 -3.50 -28.87
CA SER A 133 1.20 -2.30 -28.43
C SER A 133 -0.29 -2.54 -28.25
N ALA A 134 -0.91 -3.42 -29.06
CA ALA A 134 -2.35 -3.66 -28.94
C ALA A 134 -2.68 -4.37 -27.63
N LEU A 135 -1.84 -5.32 -27.20
CA LEU A 135 -2.01 -5.99 -25.92
C LEU A 135 -1.61 -5.10 -24.73
N ILE A 136 -0.68 -4.17 -24.91
CA ILE A 136 -0.39 -3.13 -23.91
C ILE A 136 -1.63 -2.25 -23.67
N ASP A 137 -2.26 -1.77 -24.74
CA ASP A 137 -3.45 -0.91 -24.65
C ASP A 137 -4.63 -1.65 -23.98
N ASP A 138 -4.89 -2.90 -24.40
CA ASP A 138 -5.89 -3.76 -23.75
C ASP A 138 -5.61 -3.98 -22.25
N THR A 139 -4.34 -4.16 -21.90
CA THR A 139 -3.91 -4.34 -20.51
C THR A 139 -4.16 -3.08 -19.67
N ILE A 140 -3.88 -1.90 -20.23
CA ILE A 140 -4.15 -0.62 -19.58
C ILE A 140 -5.66 -0.45 -19.37
N ASP A 141 -6.48 -0.74 -20.39
CA ASP A 141 -7.93 -0.61 -20.32
C ASP A 141 -8.54 -1.51 -19.23
N ARG A 142 -8.03 -2.75 -19.08
CA ARG A 142 -8.47 -3.66 -18.01
C ARG A 142 -8.04 -3.23 -16.61
N MET A 143 -6.95 -2.47 -16.48
CA MET A 143 -6.41 -2.00 -15.18
C MET A 143 -6.98 -0.67 -14.72
N MET A 144 -7.36 0.19 -15.66
CA MET A 144 -7.85 1.54 -15.41
C MET A 144 -8.98 1.60 -14.36
N PRO A 145 -9.99 0.71 -14.36
CA PRO A 145 -11.06 0.76 -13.37
C PRO A 145 -10.57 0.65 -11.92
N ALA A 146 -9.59 -0.22 -11.66
CA ALA A 146 -9.02 -0.37 -10.32
C ALA A 146 -8.17 0.84 -9.89
N MET A 147 -7.46 1.46 -10.84
CA MET A 147 -6.71 2.69 -10.58
C MET A 147 -7.66 3.85 -10.23
N LEU A 148 -8.71 4.03 -11.03
CA LEU A 148 -9.76 5.03 -10.80
C LEU A 148 -10.46 4.81 -9.46
N PHE A 149 -10.77 3.56 -9.12
CA PHE A 149 -11.36 3.21 -7.83
C PHE A 149 -10.51 3.67 -6.63
N LEU A 150 -9.19 3.43 -6.64
CA LEU A 150 -8.30 3.91 -5.57
C LEU A 150 -8.18 5.44 -5.54
N MET A 151 -8.16 6.10 -6.71
CA MET A 151 -8.13 7.56 -6.80
C MET A 151 -9.43 8.18 -6.26
N ASP A 152 -10.59 7.67 -6.67
CA ASP A 152 -11.90 8.14 -6.19
C ASP A 152 -12.02 7.97 -4.67
N ARG A 153 -11.53 6.85 -4.14
CA ARG A 153 -11.49 6.58 -2.70
C ARG A 153 -10.54 7.52 -1.95
N THR A 154 -9.45 7.95 -2.58
CA THR A 154 -8.55 8.97 -2.00
C THR A 154 -9.21 10.35 -1.95
N ILE A 155 -9.89 10.74 -3.04
CA ILE A 155 -10.53 12.05 -3.18
C ILE A 155 -11.71 12.19 -2.22
N GLY A 156 -12.60 11.19 -2.18
CA GLY A 156 -13.71 11.11 -1.23
C GLY A 156 -14.82 12.15 -1.34
N TYR A 157 -14.84 12.96 -2.40
CA TYR A 157 -15.95 13.91 -2.65
C TYR A 157 -17.13 13.27 -3.37
N ASN A 158 -16.89 12.32 -4.28
CA ASN A 158 -17.92 11.73 -5.16
C ASN A 158 -18.10 10.21 -4.98
N SER A 159 -17.39 9.61 -4.02
CA SER A 159 -17.39 8.17 -3.74
C SER A 159 -17.33 7.96 -2.23
N ASP A 160 -17.87 6.84 -1.74
CA ASP A 160 -17.64 6.41 -0.36
C ASP A 160 -16.14 6.11 -0.19
N ALA A 161 -15.42 7.11 0.32
CA ALA A 161 -14.00 6.98 0.60
C ALA A 161 -13.71 6.03 1.77
N SER A 162 -14.72 5.74 2.58
CA SER A 162 -14.62 5.09 3.89
C SER A 162 -13.35 5.56 4.61
N GLN A 163 -13.32 6.86 4.89
CA GLN A 163 -12.19 7.53 5.53
C GLN A 163 -12.69 8.48 6.62
N ILE A 164 -11.88 8.63 7.67
CA ILE A 164 -11.96 9.81 8.53
C ILE A 164 -10.91 10.82 8.07
N THR A 165 -11.32 12.08 7.99
CA THR A 165 -10.43 13.19 7.62
C THR A 165 -10.84 14.45 8.36
N GLY A 166 -9.87 15.33 8.61
CA GLY A 166 -10.10 16.61 9.27
C GLY A 166 -8.85 17.47 9.22
N ILE A 167 -8.96 18.67 9.78
CA ILE A 167 -7.82 19.55 10.06
C ILE A 167 -7.65 19.58 11.57
N ILE A 168 -6.44 19.31 12.05
CA ILE A 168 -6.06 19.44 13.45
C ILE A 168 -5.55 20.86 13.64
N THR A 169 -6.16 21.60 14.57
CA THR A 169 -5.77 22.97 14.90
C THR A 169 -5.38 23.10 16.36
N ASP A 170 -4.51 24.07 16.63
CA ASP A 170 -4.21 24.50 18.00
C ASP A 170 -5.42 25.23 18.58
N GLY A 171 -5.88 24.80 19.75
CA GLY A 171 -7.10 25.33 20.37
C GLY A 171 -6.99 26.79 20.84
N SER A 172 -5.79 27.33 20.98
CA SER A 172 -5.57 28.71 21.44
C SER A 172 -5.41 29.71 20.29
N THR A 173 -4.77 29.29 19.20
CA THR A 173 -4.45 30.14 18.05
C THR A 173 -5.39 29.90 16.86
N GLY A 174 -6.03 28.73 16.79
CA GLY A 174 -6.80 28.28 15.63
C GLY A 174 -5.95 27.90 14.41
N LEU A 175 -4.62 27.94 14.53
CA LEU A 175 -3.70 27.61 13.43
C LEU A 175 -3.59 26.09 13.24
N PRO A 176 -3.36 25.60 12.00
CA PRO A 176 -3.13 24.18 11.76
C PRO A 176 -1.90 23.63 12.49
N LEU A 177 -2.00 22.37 12.93
CA LEU A 177 -0.91 21.63 13.54
C LEU A 177 -0.39 20.58 12.58
N GLU A 178 0.74 20.89 11.93
CA GLU A 178 1.58 19.90 11.25
C GLU A 178 2.06 18.83 12.23
N ASP A 179 2.38 17.63 11.78
CA ASP A 179 3.08 16.61 12.56
C ASP A 179 2.33 16.13 13.83
N ALA A 180 1.03 16.41 13.95
CA ALA A 180 0.19 15.89 15.03
C ALA A 180 -0.12 14.42 14.75
N THR A 181 0.10 13.54 15.72
CA THR A 181 -0.13 12.10 15.59
C THR A 181 -1.61 11.77 15.75
N ILE A 182 -2.14 10.96 14.83
CA ILE A 182 -3.52 10.47 14.83
C ILE A 182 -3.52 8.98 15.18
N ILE A 183 -4.15 8.64 16.30
CA ILE A 183 -4.24 7.28 16.80
C ILE A 183 -5.71 6.84 16.79
N ILE A 184 -5.95 5.66 16.26
CA ILE A 184 -7.24 4.98 16.31
C ILE A 184 -7.01 3.76 17.18
N ASP A 185 -7.56 3.75 18.39
CA ASP A 185 -7.15 2.80 19.42
C ASP A 185 -7.43 1.35 19.01
N GLU A 186 -8.52 1.12 18.26
CA GLU A 186 -8.90 -0.20 17.76
C GLU A 186 -7.96 -0.72 16.65
N LEU A 187 -7.20 0.16 16.00
CA LEU A 187 -6.34 -0.15 14.85
C LEU A 187 -4.85 0.16 15.13
N HIS A 188 -4.48 0.31 16.40
CA HIS A 188 -3.12 0.56 16.81
C HIS A 188 -2.55 -0.62 17.61
N SER A 189 -1.46 -1.22 17.11
CA SER A 189 -0.80 -2.36 17.78
C SER A 189 0.66 -2.11 18.14
N GLY A 190 1.18 -0.90 17.87
CA GLY A 190 2.59 -0.56 18.03
C GLY A 190 3.50 -1.05 16.90
N VAL A 191 3.01 -1.86 15.96
CA VAL A 191 3.80 -2.25 14.77
C VAL A 191 3.97 -1.08 13.80
N GLN A 192 2.98 -0.19 13.72
CA GLN A 192 2.99 0.96 12.82
C GLN A 192 3.86 2.08 13.37
N LYS A 193 4.52 2.82 12.47
CA LYS A 193 5.02 4.15 12.81
C LYS A 193 3.84 5.12 13.05
N PRO A 194 4.05 6.21 13.81
CA PRO A 194 3.03 7.24 14.00
C PRO A 194 2.47 7.73 12.66
N ARG A 195 1.15 7.92 12.58
CA ARG A 195 0.48 8.56 11.43
C ARG A 195 0.26 10.01 11.78
N LYS A 196 0.68 10.93 10.91
CA LYS A 196 0.72 12.34 11.22
C LYS A 196 -0.14 13.19 10.30
N SER A 197 -0.43 14.41 10.72
CA SER A 197 -0.99 15.45 9.87
C SER A 197 0.08 16.13 9.02
N ASP A 198 -0.31 16.58 7.83
CA ASP A 198 0.54 17.36 6.93
C ASP A 198 0.72 18.83 7.37
N GLU A 199 1.46 19.63 6.59
CA GLU A 199 1.73 21.05 6.83
C GLU A 199 0.46 21.93 7.00
N PHE A 200 -0.69 21.47 6.49
CA PHE A 200 -2.00 22.13 6.64
C PHE A 200 -2.81 21.57 7.81
N GLY A 201 -2.20 20.75 8.67
CA GLY A 201 -2.85 20.02 9.76
C GLY A 201 -3.85 18.97 9.27
N ARG A 202 -3.87 18.66 7.97
CA ARG A 202 -4.83 17.73 7.38
C ARG A 202 -4.37 16.30 7.66
N TYR A 203 -5.33 15.42 7.94
CA TYR A 203 -5.09 13.98 8.01
C TYR A 203 -6.15 13.22 7.23
N ARG A 204 -5.81 12.00 6.80
CA ARG A 204 -6.72 11.04 6.17
C ARG A 204 -6.43 9.65 6.74
N ARG A 205 -7.45 8.91 7.15
CA ARG A 205 -7.34 7.52 7.61
C ARG A 205 -8.46 6.70 7.01
N ILE A 206 -8.09 5.68 6.23
CA ILE A 206 -9.03 4.71 5.67
C ILE A 206 -9.57 3.81 6.77
N LEU A 207 -10.88 3.64 6.82
CA LEU A 207 -11.61 2.85 7.81
C LEU A 207 -12.85 2.22 7.20
N GLU A 208 -13.21 1.01 7.65
CA GLU A 208 -14.54 0.49 7.39
C GLU A 208 -15.63 1.27 8.16
N PRO A 209 -16.91 1.17 7.76
CA PRO A 209 -18.01 1.65 8.56
C PRO A 209 -17.98 1.06 9.98
N GLY A 210 -17.95 1.93 10.98
CA GLY A 210 -17.82 1.51 12.38
C GLY A 210 -17.79 2.67 13.35
N THR A 211 -17.63 2.34 14.64
CA THR A 211 -17.39 3.30 15.72
C THR A 211 -15.96 3.13 16.21
N TYR A 212 -15.23 4.24 16.30
CA TYR A 212 -13.81 4.26 16.60
C TYR A 212 -13.49 5.30 17.67
N SER A 213 -12.50 4.99 18.50
CA SER A 213 -11.92 5.90 19.48
C SER A 213 -10.70 6.57 18.86
N VAL A 214 -10.83 7.86 18.52
CA VAL A 214 -9.75 8.62 17.85
C VAL A 214 -9.10 9.58 18.84
N ARG A 215 -7.77 9.52 18.92
CA ARG A 215 -6.95 10.40 19.75
C ARG A 215 -5.96 11.16 18.88
N TYR A 216 -5.66 12.38 19.32
CA TYR A 216 -4.72 13.28 18.66
C TYR A 216 -3.65 13.68 19.67
N GLU A 217 -2.39 13.55 19.28
CA GLU A 217 -1.25 13.84 20.15
C GLU A 217 -0.25 14.72 19.41
N LYS A 218 0.18 15.83 20.02
CA LYS A 218 1.28 16.66 19.51
C LYS A 218 2.38 16.69 20.56
N ILE A 219 3.53 16.11 20.22
CA ILE A 219 4.72 16.19 21.07
C ILE A 219 5.49 17.45 20.69
N TRP A 220 5.54 18.40 21.60
CA TRP A 220 6.41 19.56 21.48
C TRP A 220 7.81 19.16 21.90
N LEU A 221 8.64 18.79 20.94
CA LEU A 221 10.08 18.71 21.19
C LEU A 221 10.58 20.15 21.30
N PHE A 222 10.70 20.65 22.53
CA PHE A 222 11.53 21.82 22.77
C PHE A 222 12.97 21.42 22.48
N SER A 223 13.57 21.98 21.43
CA SER A 223 15.03 21.97 21.29
C SER A 223 15.61 22.76 22.47
N LEU A 224 16.30 22.03 23.35
CA LEU A 224 17.20 22.62 24.36
C LEU A 224 18.45 23.17 23.68
#